data_AF-A0A9P1DIC1-F1
#
_entry.id   AF-A0A9P1DIC1-F1
#
_cell.length_a   1.000
_cell.length_b   1.000
_cell.length_c   1.000
_cell.angle_alpha   90.00
_cell.angle_beta   90.00
_cell.angle_gamma   90.00
#
_symmetry.space_group_name_H-M   'P 1'
#
loop_
_entity.id
_entity.type
_entity.pdbx_description
1 polymer ?
#
loop_
_entity_poly.entity_id
_entity_poly.type
_entity_poly.pdbx_seq_one_letter_code
_entity_poly.pdbx_strand_id
1 'polypeptide(L)'
;MIGSEVEFVYVGGRCKLAADLEPISLLKGDAVQLNKAIQEQRKREEERTRLRRAARLRKKVVEYLTRYDFDPQDVNAGAWCATSCFGWKSYVLPLHKAVEENRTDMILVLLEFGADPMLRDGKGRNAYYHVRSDAQRIQMQMQHLKIREEGSLKLSE
;
A
#
# COMPACT_ATOMS: atom_id res chain seq x y z
N MET A 1 -20.05 -42.16 -55.05
CA MET A 1 -18.84 -41.87 -54.23
C MET A 1 -18.85 -40.37 -53.98
N ILE A 2 -19.01 -39.80 -52.79
CA ILE A 2 -19.14 -40.24 -51.39
C ILE A 2 -20.17 -39.25 -50.82
N GLY A 3 -21.33 -39.72 -50.35
CA GLY A 3 -22.30 -38.84 -49.70
C GLY A 3 -21.75 -38.47 -48.33
N SER A 4 -21.34 -37.22 -48.13
CA SER A 4 -21.03 -36.72 -46.80
C SER A 4 -22.34 -36.59 -46.04
N GLU A 5 -22.63 -37.58 -45.20
CA GLU A 5 -23.80 -37.58 -44.32
C GLU A 5 -23.64 -36.43 -43.32
N VAL A 6 -24.45 -35.38 -43.50
CA VAL A 6 -24.43 -34.21 -42.61
C VAL A 6 -25.42 -34.49 -41.48
N GLU A 7 -24.91 -34.78 -40.30
CA GLU A 7 -25.73 -35.12 -39.14
C GLU A 7 -26.16 -33.84 -38.39
N PHE A 8 -27.46 -33.73 -38.11
CA PHE A 8 -28.07 -32.57 -37.45
C PHE A 8 -28.65 -32.98 -36.12
N VAL A 9 -28.39 -32.20 -35.07
CA VAL A 9 -28.86 -32.48 -33.71
C VAL A 9 -29.80 -31.38 -33.24
N TYR A 10 -30.88 -31.78 -32.57
CA TYR A 10 -31.91 -30.90 -32.06
C TYR A 10 -31.64 -30.56 -30.59
N VAL A 11 -31.33 -29.29 -30.29
CA VAL A 11 -31.09 -28.83 -28.91
C VAL A 11 -31.90 -27.56 -28.67
N GLY A 12 -32.84 -27.62 -27.71
CA GLY A 12 -33.60 -26.45 -27.25
C GLY A 12 -34.46 -25.76 -28.31
N GLY A 13 -34.99 -26.51 -29.29
CA GLY A 13 -35.91 -25.97 -30.30
C GLY A 13 -35.24 -25.46 -31.60
N ARG A 14 -33.92 -25.62 -31.76
CA ARG A 14 -33.22 -25.32 -33.03
C ARG A 14 -32.35 -26.50 -33.47
N CYS A 15 -32.39 -26.83 -34.77
CA CYS A 15 -31.46 -27.78 -35.39
C CYS A 15 -30.10 -27.10 -35.59
N LYS A 16 -29.02 -27.73 -35.14
CA LYS A 16 -27.64 -27.31 -35.41
C LYS A 16 -26.88 -28.44 -36.12
N LEU A 17 -25.92 -28.09 -36.98
CA LEU A 17 -24.97 -29.07 -37.52
C LEU A 17 -24.19 -29.67 -36.34
N ALA A 18 -24.05 -30.99 -36.30
CA ALA A 18 -23.29 -31.66 -35.23
C ALA A 18 -21.84 -31.14 -35.13
N ALA A 19 -21.24 -30.70 -36.25
CA ALA A 19 -19.90 -30.14 -36.32
C ALA A 19 -19.75 -28.76 -35.64
N ASP A 20 -20.84 -28.02 -35.43
CA ASP A 20 -20.82 -26.68 -34.81
C ASP A 20 -21.11 -26.73 -33.30
N LEU A 21 -21.37 -27.93 -32.76
CA LEU A 21 -21.52 -28.19 -31.34
C LEU A 21 -20.25 -28.85 -30.81
N GLU A 22 -19.14 -28.14 -30.86
CA GLU A 22 -18.08 -28.31 -29.88
C GLU A 22 -18.50 -27.50 -28.64
N PRO A 23 -19.19 -28.08 -27.63
CA PRO A 23 -19.09 -27.50 -26.30
C PRO A 23 -17.60 -27.53 -25.99
N ILE A 24 -16.98 -26.37 -25.78
CA ILE A 24 -15.56 -26.26 -25.39
C ILE A 24 -15.35 -27.30 -24.29
N SER A 25 -14.77 -28.42 -24.70
CA SER A 25 -14.44 -29.53 -23.86
C SER A 25 -13.21 -29.05 -23.12
N LEU A 26 -13.44 -28.22 -22.10
CA LEU A 26 -12.46 -27.95 -21.07
C LEU A 26 -12.20 -29.31 -20.42
N LEU A 27 -11.24 -30.04 -20.98
CA LEU A 27 -10.58 -31.13 -20.30
C LEU A 27 -10.23 -30.60 -18.91
N LYS A 28 -10.47 -31.37 -17.85
CA LYS A 28 -10.27 -30.90 -16.46
C LYS A 28 -8.91 -30.20 -16.24
N GLY A 29 -7.89 -30.57 -17.02
CA GLY A 29 -6.59 -29.90 -17.06
C GLY A 29 -6.62 -28.43 -17.50
N ASP A 30 -7.40 -28.09 -18.53
CA ASP A 30 -7.52 -26.72 -19.07
C ASP A 30 -8.25 -25.81 -18.08
N ALA A 31 -9.22 -26.34 -17.34
CA ALA A 31 -9.95 -25.59 -16.31
C ALA A 31 -9.05 -25.26 -15.11
N VAL A 32 -8.15 -26.17 -14.73
CA VAL A 32 -7.16 -25.93 -13.67
C VAL A 32 -6.12 -24.90 -14.12
N GLN A 33 -5.65 -24.98 -15.36
CA GLN A 33 -4.73 -23.99 -15.93
C GLN A 33 -5.36 -22.59 -16.00
N LEU A 34 -6.62 -22.50 -16.43
CA LEU A 34 -7.37 -21.24 -16.48
C LEU A 34 -7.57 -20.64 -15.08
N ASN A 35 -7.94 -21.46 -14.08
CA ASN A 35 -8.07 -21.00 -12.71
C ASN A 35 -6.73 -20.49 -12.16
N LYS A 36 -5.62 -21.18 -12.43
CA LYS A 36 -4.28 -20.72 -12.05
C LYS A 36 -3.94 -19.39 -12.71
N ALA A 37 -4.22 -19.24 -14.01
CA ALA A 37 -4.00 -17.99 -14.75
C ALA A 37 -4.86 -16.83 -14.19
N ILE A 38 -6.13 -17.09 -13.86
CA ILE A 38 -7.02 -16.10 -13.23
C ILE A 38 -6.48 -15.66 -11.87
N GLN A 39 -6.02 -16.60 -11.04
CA GLN A 39 -5.42 -16.28 -9.74
C GLN A 39 -4.14 -15.45 -9.89
N GLU A 40 -3.29 -15.76 -10.86
CA GLU A 40 -2.11 -14.95 -11.16
C GLU A 40 -2.47 -13.54 -11.64
N GLN A 41 -3.48 -13.39 -12.51
CA GLN A 41 -3.94 -12.07 -12.95
C GLN A 41 -4.47 -11.25 -11.78
N ARG A 42 -5.28 -11.85 -10.90
CA ARG A 42 -5.77 -11.19 -9.68
C ARG A 42 -4.63 -10.71 -8.80
N LYS A 43 -3.63 -11.56 -8.55
CA LYS A 43 -2.43 -11.18 -7.78
C LYS A 43 -1.67 -10.02 -8.42
N ARG A 44 -1.48 -10.04 -9.75
CA ARG A 44 -0.83 -8.94 -10.49
C ARG A 44 -1.62 -7.64 -10.40
N GLU A 45 -2.95 -7.71 -10.49
CA GLU A 45 -3.83 -6.56 -10.36
C GLU A 45 -3.80 -5.99 -8.93
N GLU A 46 -3.89 -6.86 -7.92
CA GLU A 46 -3.75 -6.49 -6.50
C GLU A 46 -2.41 -5.81 -6.24
N GLU A 47 -1.31 -6.39 -6.72
CA GLU A 47 0.02 -5.79 -6.61
C GLU A 47 0.08 -4.42 -7.30
N ARG A 48 -0.45 -4.30 -8.51
CA ARG A 48 -0.52 -3.02 -9.23
C ARG A 48 -1.33 -1.97 -8.46
N THR A 49 -2.45 -2.36 -7.86
CA THR A 49 -3.27 -1.45 -7.05
C THR A 49 -2.53 -1.03 -5.77
N ARG A 50 -1.81 -1.95 -5.14
CA ARG A 50 -0.96 -1.69 -3.96
C ARG A 50 0.18 -0.73 -4.30
N LEU A 51 0.91 -0.97 -5.38
CA LEU A 51 1.98 -0.09 -5.87
C LEU A 51 1.45 1.30 -6.20
N ARG A 52 0.29 1.40 -6.87
CA ARG A 52 -0.34 2.68 -7.19
C ARG A 52 -0.72 3.46 -5.93
N ARG A 53 -1.23 2.78 -4.89
CA ARG A 53 -1.52 3.40 -3.59
C ARG A 53 -0.24 3.88 -2.92
N ALA A 54 0.77 3.03 -2.82
CA ALA A 54 2.05 3.38 -2.22
C ALA A 54 2.72 4.57 -2.93
N ALA A 55 2.69 4.62 -4.27
CA ALA A 55 3.22 5.73 -5.06
C ALA A 55 2.49 7.06 -4.77
N ARG A 56 1.16 7.02 -4.65
CA ARG A 56 0.36 8.22 -4.27
C ARG A 56 0.73 8.72 -2.88
N LEU A 57 0.88 7.82 -1.92
CA LEU A 57 1.25 8.19 -0.54
C LEU A 57 2.70 8.70 -0.47
N ARG A 58 3.64 8.05 -1.18
CA ARG A 58 5.04 8.49 -1.25
C ARG A 58 5.15 9.90 -1.84
N LYS A 59 4.36 10.20 -2.88
CA LYS A 59 4.29 11.55 -3.46
C LYS A 59 3.87 12.58 -2.42
N LYS A 60 2.83 12.29 -1.62
CA LYS A 60 2.38 13.17 -0.52
C LYS A 60 3.48 13.39 0.53
N VAL A 61 4.21 12.34 0.89
CA VAL A 61 5.34 12.44 1.84
C VAL A 61 6.44 13.33 1.29
N VAL A 62 6.88 13.09 0.05
CA VAL A 62 7.94 13.89 -0.59
C VAL A 62 7.53 15.36 -0.69
N GLU A 63 6.29 15.64 -1.06
CA GLU A 63 5.76 17.01 -1.11
C GLU A 63 5.79 17.67 0.27
N TYR A 64 5.39 16.94 1.32
CA TYR A 64 5.49 17.41 2.70
C TYR A 64 6.94 17.71 3.09
N LEU A 65 7.85 16.77 2.88
CA LEU A 65 9.27 16.89 3.27
C LEU A 65 9.92 18.09 2.58
N THR A 66 9.67 18.24 1.27
CA THR A 66 10.20 19.35 0.46
C THR A 66 9.70 20.71 0.96
N ARG A 67 8.44 20.80 1.39
CA ARG A 67 7.85 22.07 1.89
C ARG A 67 8.51 22.59 3.17
N TYR A 68 9.10 21.71 3.96
CA TYR A 68 9.74 22.03 5.25
C TYR A 68 11.26 21.84 5.23
N ASP A 69 11.85 21.72 4.05
CA ASP A 69 13.30 21.54 3.87
C ASP A 69 13.87 20.31 4.59
N PHE A 70 13.07 19.22 4.70
CA PHE A 70 13.55 17.91 5.12
C PHE A 70 14.13 17.12 3.94
N ASP A 71 14.95 16.10 4.23
CA ASP A 71 15.43 15.18 3.20
C ASP A 71 14.25 14.40 2.59
N PRO A 72 14.02 14.48 1.25
CA PRO A 72 12.93 13.75 0.59
C PRO A 72 13.06 12.22 0.62
N GLN A 73 14.27 11.70 0.85
CA GLN A 73 14.56 10.27 0.80
C GLN A 73 14.46 9.59 2.15
N ASP A 74 14.76 10.32 3.23
CA ASP A 74 14.78 9.81 4.60
C ASP A 74 13.72 10.51 5.47
N VAL A 75 12.71 9.75 5.88
CA VAL A 75 11.61 10.22 6.74
C VAL A 75 12.04 10.48 8.19
N ASN A 76 13.22 10.00 8.59
CA ASN A 76 13.77 10.18 9.92
C ASN A 76 14.85 11.28 9.96
N ALA A 77 15.28 11.81 8.81
CA ALA A 77 16.24 12.89 8.74
C ALA A 77 15.63 14.18 9.31
N GLY A 78 16.21 14.65 10.41
CA GLY A 78 15.82 15.92 11.02
C GLY A 78 16.32 17.11 10.21
N ALA A 79 15.50 18.16 10.10
CA ALA A 79 15.95 19.45 9.59
C ALA A 79 16.42 20.35 10.74
N TRP A 80 17.46 21.12 10.49
CA TRP A 80 17.93 22.15 11.41
C TRP A 80 17.01 23.35 11.32
N CYS A 81 16.33 23.71 12.42
CA CYS A 81 15.57 24.96 12.46
C CYS A 81 16.55 26.14 12.48
N ALA A 82 16.48 27.00 11.47
CA ALA A 82 17.43 28.10 11.26
C ALA A 82 17.34 29.23 12.30
N THR A 83 16.30 29.26 13.14
CA THR A 83 15.96 30.45 13.92
C THR A 83 15.56 30.11 15.35
N SER A 84 16.57 29.93 16.20
CA SER A 84 16.45 30.41 17.58
C SER A 84 17.01 31.83 17.64
N CYS A 85 16.22 32.77 18.16
CA CYS A 85 16.64 34.14 18.43
C CYS A 85 17.81 34.23 19.43
N PHE A 86 18.16 33.10 20.07
CA PHE A 86 19.24 32.97 21.05
C PHE A 86 20.43 32.14 20.52
N GLY A 87 20.49 31.85 19.21
CA GLY A 87 21.62 31.12 18.61
C GLY A 87 21.65 29.61 18.89
N TRP A 88 20.62 29.05 19.52
CA TRP A 88 20.51 27.60 19.73
C TRP A 88 19.97 26.90 18.49
N LYS A 89 20.80 26.09 17.86
CA LYS A 89 20.38 25.19 16.79
C LYS A 89 19.56 24.05 17.39
N SER A 90 18.29 23.91 17.00
CA SER A 90 17.46 22.76 17.33
C SER A 90 17.18 21.97 16.06
N TYR A 91 17.37 20.65 16.10
CA TYR A 91 16.91 19.77 15.04
C TYR A 91 15.47 19.32 15.34
N VAL A 92 14.64 19.19 14.31
CA VAL A 92 13.24 18.73 14.38
C VAL A 92 13.06 17.63 13.35
N LEU A 93 12.30 16.58 13.67
CA LEU A 93 12.00 15.52 12.71
C LEU A 93 10.66 15.74 12.00
N PRO A 94 10.48 15.20 10.78
CA PRO A 94 9.23 15.30 10.03
C PRO A 94 8.00 14.87 10.84
N LEU A 95 8.12 13.76 11.58
CA LEU A 95 7.03 13.23 12.40
C LEU A 95 6.66 14.16 13.55
N HIS A 96 7.63 14.84 14.18
CA HIS A 96 7.36 15.79 15.26
C HIS A 96 6.58 16.99 14.73
N LYS A 97 6.95 17.48 13.53
CA LYS A 97 6.27 18.60 12.88
C LYS A 97 4.82 18.24 12.50
N ALA A 98 4.59 17.03 11.98
CA ALA A 98 3.24 16.57 11.65
C ALA A 98 2.34 16.47 12.89
N VAL A 99 2.90 16.06 14.04
CA VAL A 99 2.19 16.02 15.33
C VAL A 99 1.88 17.42 15.84
N GLU A 100 2.86 18.34 15.81
CA GLU A 100 2.70 19.74 16.22
C GLU A 100 1.57 20.44 15.44
N GLU A 101 1.48 20.18 14.13
CA GLU A 101 0.44 20.70 13.24
C GLU A 101 -0.90 19.95 13.33
N ASN A 102 -0.98 18.90 14.16
CA ASN A 102 -2.16 18.05 14.32
C ASN A 102 -2.66 17.41 13.01
N ARG A 103 -1.73 17.05 12.10
CA ARG A 103 -2.07 16.43 10.81
C ARG A 103 -2.08 14.92 10.91
N THR A 104 -3.19 14.36 11.40
CA THR A 104 -3.39 12.91 11.57
C THR A 104 -3.05 12.12 10.31
N ASP A 105 -3.55 12.55 9.14
CA ASP A 105 -3.27 11.87 7.87
C ASP A 105 -1.77 11.74 7.58
N MET A 106 -0.98 12.79 7.87
CA MET A 106 0.46 12.78 7.64
C MET A 106 1.20 11.95 8.68
N ILE A 107 0.74 11.94 9.93
CA ILE A 107 1.30 11.07 10.98
C ILE A 107 1.17 9.60 10.57
N LEU A 108 -0.02 9.18 10.13
CA LEU A 108 -0.26 7.80 9.71
C LEU A 108 0.60 7.40 8.52
N VAL A 109 0.68 8.28 7.51
CA VAL A 109 1.45 8.02 6.31
C VAL A 109 2.95 7.97 6.63
N LEU A 110 3.48 8.90 7.43
CA LEU A 110 4.88 8.89 7.83
C LEU A 110 5.25 7.61 8.60
N LEU A 111 4.40 7.16 9.52
CA LEU A 111 4.58 5.88 10.21
C LEU A 111 4.57 4.69 9.24
N GLU A 112 3.66 4.67 8.27
CA GLU A 112 3.58 3.63 7.22
C GLU A 112 4.87 3.56 6.37
N PHE A 113 5.58 4.69 6.23
CA PHE A 113 6.88 4.76 5.56
C PHE A 113 8.10 4.53 6.47
N GLY A 114 7.89 4.12 7.73
CA GLY A 114 8.99 3.77 8.65
C GLY A 114 9.52 4.94 9.47
N ALA A 115 8.71 5.99 9.67
CA ALA A 115 9.09 7.04 10.61
C ALA A 115 9.10 6.52 12.05
N ASP A 116 10.16 6.79 12.79
CA ASP A 116 10.32 6.30 14.16
C ASP A 116 9.79 7.31 15.18
N PRO A 117 8.73 6.98 15.94
CA PRO A 117 8.13 7.90 16.91
C PRO A 117 8.97 8.08 18.18
N MET A 118 9.95 7.21 18.39
CA MET A 118 10.84 7.23 19.57
C MET A 118 12.08 8.08 19.36
N LEU A 119 12.39 8.48 18.12
CA LEU A 119 13.47 9.41 17.86
C LEU A 119 13.19 10.72 18.60
N ARG A 120 14.25 11.29 19.17
CA ARG A 120 14.19 12.53 19.93
C ARG A 120 14.51 13.70 19.01
N ASP A 121 13.98 14.87 19.33
CA ASP A 121 14.34 16.14 18.71
C ASP A 121 15.59 16.77 19.37
N GLY A 122 16.00 17.95 18.89
CA GLY A 122 17.10 18.75 19.45
C GLY A 122 16.93 19.17 20.91
N LYS A 123 15.75 18.96 21.49
CA LYS A 123 15.46 19.22 22.90
C LYS A 123 15.27 17.92 23.70
N GLY A 124 15.60 16.77 23.11
CA GLY A 124 15.48 15.46 23.75
C GLY A 124 14.03 14.94 23.85
N ARG A 125 13.07 15.54 23.16
CA ARG A 125 11.64 15.19 23.21
C ARG A 125 11.30 14.28 22.05
N ASN A 126 10.51 13.24 22.27
CA ASN A 126 10.04 12.35 21.21
C ASN A 126 8.72 12.85 20.60
N ALA A 127 8.24 12.18 19.55
CA ALA A 127 7.02 12.59 18.87
C ALA A 127 5.79 12.54 19.79
N TYR A 128 5.73 11.58 20.73
CA TYR A 128 4.65 11.47 21.73
C TYR A 128 4.56 12.66 22.67
N TYR A 129 5.66 13.38 22.91
CA TYR A 129 5.66 14.57 23.75
C TYR A 129 4.82 15.71 23.16
N HIS A 130 4.80 15.83 21.83
CA HIS A 130 4.14 16.93 21.12
C HIS A 130 2.66 16.67 20.82
N VAL A 131 2.16 15.50 21.21
CA VAL A 131 0.78 15.09 20.95
C VAL A 131 -0.20 15.99 21.69
N ARG A 132 -1.20 16.50 20.96
CA ARG A 132 -2.19 17.43 21.51
C ARG A 132 -3.35 16.74 22.23
N SER A 133 -3.70 15.51 21.83
CA SER A 133 -4.87 14.79 22.34
C SER A 133 -4.58 13.31 22.59
N ASP A 134 -5.27 12.73 23.58
CA ASP A 134 -5.14 11.30 23.88
C ASP A 134 -5.59 10.42 22.72
N ALA A 135 -6.60 10.85 21.97
CA ALA A 135 -7.04 10.15 20.77
C ALA A 135 -5.91 10.04 19.72
N GLN A 136 -5.17 11.13 19.49
CA GLN A 136 -4.03 11.12 18.57
C GLN A 136 -2.92 10.21 19.09
N ARG A 137 -2.66 10.21 20.41
CA ARG A 137 -1.67 9.33 21.05
C ARG A 137 -2.00 7.86 20.83
N ILE A 138 -3.25 7.48 21.13
CA ILE A 138 -3.75 6.10 20.99
C ILE A 138 -3.66 5.67 19.54
N GLN A 139 -4.12 6.50 18.60
CA GLN A 139 -4.08 6.17 17.18
C GLN A 139 -2.65 5.95 16.68
N MET A 140 -1.73 6.82 17.05
CA MET A 140 -0.31 6.71 16.69
C MET A 140 0.33 5.43 17.26
N GLN A 141 -0.01 5.08 18.51
CA GLN A 141 0.44 3.85 19.16
C GLN A 141 -0.14 2.60 18.50
N MET A 142 -1.44 2.60 18.18
CA MET A 142 -2.09 1.49 17.47
C MET A 142 -1.46 1.25 16.10
N GLN A 143 -1.20 2.32 15.34
CA GLN A 143 -0.56 2.23 14.03
C GLN A 143 0.87 1.66 14.12
N HIS A 144 1.66 2.14 15.09
CA HIS A 144 3.02 1.66 15.30
C HIS A 144 3.08 0.16 15.68
N LEU A 145 2.16 -0.30 16.54
CA LEU A 145 2.04 -1.72 16.89
C LEU A 145 1.65 -2.56 15.69
N LYS A 146 0.66 -2.12 14.90
CA LYS A 146 0.21 -2.82 13.70
C LYS A 146 1.34 -3.03 12.68
N ILE A 147 2.14 -1.99 12.43
CA ILE A 147 3.28 -2.07 11.49
C ILE A 147 4.34 -3.04 12.02
N ARG A 148 4.60 -3.03 13.33
CA ARG A 148 5.55 -3.96 13.97
C ARG A 148 5.09 -5.42 13.86
N GLU A 149 3.79 -5.69 14.04
CA GLU A 149 3.21 -7.02 13.87
C GLU A 149 3.27 -7.49 12.40
N GLU A 150 2.88 -6.63 11.45
CA GLU A 150 2.96 -6.92 10.01
C GLU A 150 4.40 -7.17 9.53
N GLY A 151 5.38 -6.48 10.11
CA GLY A 151 6.80 -6.72 9.86
C GLY A 151 7.29 -8.06 10.43
N SER A 152 6.78 -8.46 11.59
CA SER A 152 7.14 -9.72 12.25
C SER A 152 6.59 -10.95 11.51
N LEU A 153 5.38 -10.86 10.96
CA LEU A 153 4.73 -11.94 10.20
C LEU A 153 5.43 -12.27 8.86
N LYS A 154 6.10 -11.28 8.25
CA LYS A 154 6.83 -11.48 6.97
C LYS A 154 8.21 -12.12 7.13
N LEU A 155 8.72 -12.24 8.37
CA LEU A 155 10.01 -12.88 8.66
C LEU A 155 9.84 -14.39 8.97
N SER A 156 8.61 -14.88 9.05
CA SER A 156 8.26 -16.27 9.39
C SER A 156 7.76 -17.12 8.21
N GLU A 157 7.77 -16.59 6.99
CA GLU A 157 7.45 -17.31 5.73
C GLU A 157 8.72 -17.48 4.87
#